data_AF-A0A351CHK8-F1
#
_entry.id   AF-A0A351CHK8-F1
#
_cell.length_a   1.000
_cell.length_b   1.000
_cell.length_c   1.000
_cell.angle_alpha   90.00
_cell.angle_beta   90.00
_cell.angle_gamma   90.00
#
_symmetry.space_group_name_H-M   'P 1'
#
loop_
_entity.id
_entity.type
_entity.pdbx_description
1 polymer ?
#
loop_
_entity_poly.entity_id
_entity_poly.type
_entity_poly.pdbx_seq_one_letter_code
_entity_poly.pdbx_strand_id
1 'polypeptide(L)'
;MNTKQAYKIIDAGWAKKRAGYRIQFQRKVDGEIVTDYFPDLDEGPWLSEVAIWRMAWRLAESRQSDPPDVNHGDLINVTVVDLEGSPIKYYAINQLEVFNQMSL
;
A
#
# COMPACT_ATOMS: atom_id res chain seq x y z
N MET A 1 9.25 -18.59 28.81
CA MET A 1 8.72 -17.23 28.54
C MET A 1 7.21 -17.30 28.60
N ASN A 2 6.54 -16.43 29.36
CA ASN A 2 5.07 -16.39 29.38
C ASN A 2 4.51 -15.40 28.35
N THR A 3 3.23 -15.51 28.02
CA THR A 3 2.56 -14.69 27.00
C THR A 3 2.61 -13.19 27.30
N LYS A 4 2.56 -12.78 28.58
CA LYS A 4 2.70 -11.37 28.99
C LYS A 4 4.10 -10.81 28.73
N GLN A 5 5.14 -11.61 28.95
CA GLN A 5 6.53 -11.23 28.66
C GLN A 5 6.77 -11.13 27.16
N ALA A 6 6.24 -12.08 26.38
CA ALA A 6 6.29 -12.02 24.92
C ALA A 6 5.60 -10.76 24.37
N TYR A 7 4.41 -10.42 24.89
CA TYR A 7 3.68 -9.22 24.49
C TYR A 7 4.46 -7.93 24.79
N LYS A 8 5.09 -7.82 25.96
CA LYS A 8 5.93 -6.66 26.29
C LYS A 8 7.13 -6.50 25.35
N ILE A 9 7.75 -7.60 24.92
CA ILE A 9 8.88 -7.56 23.96
C ILE A 9 8.40 -7.12 22.58
N ILE A 10 7.23 -7.60 22.15
CA ILE A 10 6.60 -7.20 20.88
C ILE A 10 6.25 -5.70 20.89
N ASP A 11 5.60 -5.25 21.96
CA ASP A 11 5.17 -3.85 22.15
C ASP A 11 6.36 -2.88 22.31
N ALA A 12 7.46 -3.33 22.94
CA ALA A 12 8.63 -2.51 23.22
C ALA A 12 9.58 -2.29 22.02
N GLY A 13 9.35 -2.91 20.85
CA GLY A 13 10.27 -2.63 19.75
C GLY A 13 10.15 -3.41 18.44
N TRP A 14 9.21 -4.35 18.28
CA TRP A 14 9.22 -5.15 17.05
C TRP A 14 8.44 -4.52 15.88
N ALA A 15 7.47 -3.66 16.16
CA ALA A 15 6.89 -2.74 15.18
C ALA A 15 6.08 -1.66 15.91
N LYS A 16 6.47 -0.39 15.79
CA LYS A 16 5.61 0.72 16.22
C LYS A 16 4.28 0.59 15.49
N LYS A 17 3.18 0.42 16.24
CA LYS A 17 1.84 0.38 15.65
C LYS A 17 1.62 1.69 14.90
N ARG A 18 1.36 1.59 13.59
CA ARG A 18 1.08 2.76 12.76
C ARG A 18 -0.31 3.31 13.09
N ALA A 19 -0.46 4.62 12.98
CA ALA A 19 -1.74 5.30 13.21
C ALA A 19 -2.79 4.94 12.15
N GLY A 20 -2.34 4.54 10.96
CA GLY A 20 -3.17 4.06 9.88
C GLY A 20 -2.35 3.87 8.62
N TYR A 21 -3.04 3.47 7.56
CA TYR A 21 -2.45 3.09 6.29
C TYR A 21 -3.26 3.67 5.14
N ARG A 22 -2.59 3.95 4.01
CA ARG A 22 -3.20 4.24 2.72
C ARG A 22 -2.49 3.45 1.62
N ILE A 23 -3.17 3.22 0.52
CA ILE A 23 -2.59 2.76 -0.74
C ILE A 23 -2.30 4.03 -1.53
N GLN A 24 -1.08 4.20 -1.99
CA GLN A 24 -0.71 5.18 -2.99
C GLN A 24 -0.63 4.46 -4.34
N PHE A 25 -1.16 5.06 -5.39
CA PHE A 25 -1.04 4.53 -6.74
C PHE A 25 -1.01 5.67 -7.75
N GLN A 26 -0.67 5.34 -8.99
CA GLN A 26 -0.71 6.26 -10.11
C GLN A 26 -1.67 5.74 -11.17
N ARG A 27 -2.36 6.68 -11.84
CA ARG A 27 -3.27 6.38 -12.94
C ARG A 27 -3.20 7.48 -14.00
N LYS A 28 -3.58 7.11 -15.22
CA LYS A 28 -3.68 8.08 -16.32
C LYS A 28 -5.05 8.77 -16.31
N VAL A 29 -5.05 10.09 -16.24
CA VAL A 29 -6.25 10.96 -16.31
C VAL A 29 -5.98 12.04 -17.34
N ASP A 30 -6.83 12.15 -18.36
CA ASP A 30 -6.72 13.16 -19.44
C ASP A 30 -5.34 13.20 -20.14
N GLY A 31 -4.64 12.07 -20.20
CA GLY A 31 -3.32 11.95 -20.82
C GLY A 31 -2.14 12.11 -19.85
N GLU A 32 -2.37 12.60 -18.64
CA GLU A 32 -1.36 12.82 -17.60
C GLU A 32 -1.35 11.70 -16.56
N ILE A 33 -0.19 11.42 -15.99
CA ILE A 33 -0.08 10.49 -14.85
C ILE A 33 -0.26 11.28 -13.56
N VAL A 34 -1.29 10.92 -12.79
CA VAL A 34 -1.60 11.53 -11.50
C VAL A 34 -1.43 10.51 -10.38
N THR A 35 -0.97 10.97 -9.22
CA THR A 35 -0.89 10.18 -7.99
C THR A 35 -2.21 10.32 -7.23
N ASP A 36 -2.72 9.19 -6.75
CA ASP A 36 -3.98 9.13 -6.01
C ASP A 36 -3.87 8.13 -4.83
N TYR A 37 -4.89 8.14 -3.97
CA TYR A 37 -4.88 7.39 -2.72
C TYR A 37 -6.15 6.56 -2.50
N PHE A 38 -6.02 5.48 -1.74
CA PHE A 38 -7.16 4.76 -1.17
C PHE A 38 -6.89 4.39 0.30
N PRO A 39 -7.82 4.62 1.25
CA PRO A 39 -8.97 5.52 1.14
C PRO A 39 -8.54 6.93 0.73
N ASP A 40 -9.49 7.77 0.31
CA ASP A 40 -9.19 9.14 -0.11
C ASP A 40 -8.61 9.95 1.07
N LEU A 41 -7.87 11.02 0.79
CA LEU A 41 -7.13 11.78 1.82
C LEU A 41 -8.04 12.39 2.90
N ASP A 42 -9.29 12.70 2.55
CA ASP A 42 -10.34 13.21 3.43
C ASP A 42 -11.12 12.11 4.17
N GLU A 43 -10.98 10.85 3.76
CA GLU A 43 -11.53 9.69 4.46
C GLU A 43 -10.63 9.23 5.61
N GLY A 44 -11.23 8.56 6.60
CA GLY A 44 -10.48 7.94 7.69
C GLY A 44 -9.48 6.89 7.18
N PRO A 45 -8.28 6.77 7.78
CA PRO A 45 -7.29 5.84 7.30
C PRO A 45 -7.67 4.40 7.57
N TRP A 46 -7.13 3.48 6.78
CA TRP A 46 -7.29 2.06 7.06
C TRP A 46 -6.49 1.68 8.31
N LEU A 47 -6.98 0.75 9.12
CA LEU A 47 -6.33 0.38 10.39
C LEU A 47 -5.64 -1.00 10.36
N SER A 48 -5.95 -1.84 9.38
CA SER A 48 -5.39 -3.20 9.26
C SER A 48 -4.35 -3.30 8.15
N GLU A 49 -3.08 -3.48 8.53
CA GLU A 49 -1.96 -3.66 7.60
C GLU A 49 -2.18 -4.80 6.61
N VAL A 50 -2.64 -5.95 7.10
CA VAL A 50 -2.87 -7.14 6.27
C VAL A 50 -3.97 -6.88 5.25
N ALA A 51 -5.07 -6.26 5.67
CA ALA A 51 -6.20 -6.00 4.79
C ALA A 51 -5.89 -4.94 3.74
N ILE A 52 -5.14 -3.88 4.08
CA ILE A 52 -4.78 -2.86 3.09
C ILE A 52 -3.78 -3.39 2.06
N TRP A 53 -2.81 -4.21 2.46
CA TRP A 53 -1.92 -4.88 1.50
C TRP A 53 -2.68 -5.83 0.56
N ARG A 54 -3.67 -6.56 1.10
CA ARG A 54 -4.53 -7.40 0.26
C ARG A 54 -5.36 -6.57 -0.73
N MET A 55 -5.81 -5.38 -0.32
CA MET A 55 -6.52 -4.46 -1.20
C MET A 55 -5.60 -3.89 -2.28
N ALA A 56 -4.38 -3.48 -1.92
CA ALA A 56 -3.37 -3.01 -2.88
C ALA A 56 -3.10 -4.06 -3.97
N TRP A 57 -2.94 -5.32 -3.58
CA TRP A 57 -2.82 -6.41 -4.54
C TRP A 57 -4.05 -6.54 -5.45
N ARG A 58 -5.28 -6.47 -4.91
CA ARG A 58 -6.51 -6.53 -5.73
C ARG A 58 -6.63 -5.35 -6.71
N LEU A 59 -6.22 -4.16 -6.30
CA LEU A 59 -6.18 -2.98 -7.16
C LEU A 59 -5.14 -3.14 -8.27
N ALA A 60 -4.00 -3.74 -7.98
CA ALA A 60 -3.02 -4.05 -9.02
C ALA A 60 -3.52 -5.11 -10.01
N GLU A 61 -4.22 -6.14 -9.53
CA GLU A 61 -4.82 -7.20 -10.36
C GLU A 61 -6.00 -6.72 -11.20
N SER A 62 -6.58 -5.54 -10.93
CA SER A 62 -7.69 -5.01 -11.74
C SER A 62 -7.24 -4.45 -13.09
N ARG A 63 -5.93 -4.47 -13.38
CA ARG A 63 -5.36 -4.09 -14.68
C ARG A 63 -5.89 -5.03 -15.77
N GLN A 64 -6.37 -4.47 -16.89
CA GLN A 64 -6.68 -5.27 -18.07
C GLN A 64 -5.37 -5.79 -18.68
N SER A 65 -5.26 -7.11 -18.80
CA SER A 65 -4.10 -7.90 -19.24
C SER A 65 -3.19 -7.27 -20.30
N ASP A 66 -1.89 -7.18 -19.95
CA ASP A 66 -0.68 -7.14 -20.79
C ASP A 66 -0.71 -6.43 -22.17
N PRO A 67 -0.90 -5.10 -22.25
CA PRO A 67 -0.26 -4.32 -23.30
C PRO A 67 0.95 -3.55 -22.74
N PRO A 68 1.90 -3.15 -23.60
CA PRO A 68 3.09 -2.40 -23.21
C PRO A 68 2.78 -0.99 -22.67
N ASP A 69 1.56 -0.48 -22.90
CA ASP A 69 1.12 0.84 -22.51
C ASP A 69 0.13 0.81 -21.32
N VAL A 70 0.20 1.86 -20.49
CA VAL A 70 -0.77 2.12 -19.41
C VAL A 70 -2.09 2.56 -20.04
N ASN A 71 -3.11 1.69 -19.97
CA ASN A 71 -4.44 2.01 -20.45
C ASN A 71 -5.14 3.03 -19.53
N HIS A 72 -6.17 3.69 -20.06
CA HIS A 72 -7.01 4.57 -19.25
C HIS A 72 -7.73 3.75 -18.17
N GLY A 73 -7.43 4.02 -16.90
CA GLY A 73 -7.94 3.27 -15.75
C GLY A 73 -7.00 2.23 -15.15
N ASP A 74 -5.84 1.98 -15.76
CA ASP A 74 -4.81 1.13 -15.16
C ASP A 74 -4.21 1.80 -13.91
N LEU A 75 -4.01 0.98 -12.87
CA LEU A 75 -3.31 1.39 -11.66
C LEU A 75 -1.89 0.85 -11.70
N ILE A 76 -0.92 1.77 -11.67
CA ILE A 76 0.51 1.49 -11.69
C ILE A 76 1.16 2.02 -10.41
N ASN A 77 2.37 1.53 -10.12
CA ASN A 77 3.16 1.96 -8.96
C ASN A 77 2.35 1.88 -7.64
N VAL A 78 1.58 0.81 -7.48
CA VAL A 78 0.66 0.62 -6.36
C VAL A 78 1.45 0.17 -5.13
N THR A 79 1.45 0.96 -4.07
CA THR A 79 2.18 0.67 -2.83
C THR A 79 1.38 1.07 -1.60
N VAL A 80 1.71 0.53 -0.42
CA VAL A 80 1.10 0.94 0.85
C VAL A 80 2.02 1.91 1.56
N VAL A 81 1.45 3.01 2.02
CA VAL A 81 2.12 4.08 2.76
C VAL A 81 1.48 4.26 4.14
N ASP A 82 2.25 4.87 5.05
CA ASP A 82 1.69 5.40 6.29
C ASP A 82 1.01 6.76 6.07
N LEU A 83 0.54 7.38 7.15
CA LEU A 83 -0.19 8.66 7.08
C LEU A 83 0.70 9.86 6.73
N GLU A 84 2.02 9.71 6.81
CA GLU A 84 2.98 10.73 6.37
C GLU A 84 3.35 10.53 4.89
N GLY A 85 2.77 9.52 4.22
CA GLY A 85 3.08 9.18 2.83
C GLY A 85 4.37 8.36 2.69
N SER A 86 4.94 7.84 3.77
CA SER A 86 6.15 7.02 3.70
C SER A 86 5.79 5.57 3.34
N PRO A 87 6.46 4.96 2.34
CA PRO A 87 6.27 3.55 2.01
C PRO A 87 6.54 2.63 3.18
N ILE A 88 5.69 1.64 3.36
CA ILE A 88 5.86 0.62 4.41
C ILE A 88 6.29 -0.71 3.81
N LYS A 89 6.97 -1.52 4.62
CA LYS A 89 7.35 -2.89 4.21
C LYS A 89 6.11 -3.77 4.12
N TYR A 90 6.05 -4.61 3.11
CA TYR A 90 5.01 -5.61 2.96
C TYR A 90 5.16 -6.69 4.03
N TYR A 91 4.10 -6.91 4.81
CA TYR A 91 4.11 -7.84 5.95
C TYR A 91 4.52 -9.28 5.58
N ALA A 92 4.25 -9.71 4.33
CA ALA A 92 4.50 -11.08 3.90
C ALA A 92 6.00 -11.36 3.67
N ILE A 93 6.74 -10.38 3.16
CA ILE A 93 8.15 -10.55 2.74
C ILE A 93 9.11 -9.63 3.50
N ASN A 94 8.61 -8.71 4.31
CA ASN A 94 9.36 -7.71 5.08
C ASN A 94 10.32 -6.85 4.21
N GLN A 95 9.89 -6.54 2.99
CA GLN A 95 10.58 -5.66 2.04
C GLN A 95 9.61 -4.60 1.52
N LEU A 96 10.12 -3.49 0.97
CA LEU A 96 9.27 -2.55 0.25
C LEU A 96 8.72 -3.23 -1.00
N GLU A 97 7.45 -3.04 -1.27
CA GLU A 97 6.75 -3.69 -2.38
C GLU A 97 5.96 -2.64 -3.17
N VAL A 98 6.04 -2.73 -4.50
CA VAL A 98 5.32 -1.87 -5.44
C VAL A 98 4.75 -2.76 -6.54
N PHE A 99 3.44 -2.93 -6.55
CA PHE A 99 2.78 -3.71 -7.59
C PHE A 99 2.67 -2.91 -8.88
N ASN A 100 2.69 -3.60 -10.02
CA ASN A 100 2.66 -2.99 -11.36
C ASN A 100 3.69 -1.86 -11.51
N GLN A 101 4.92 -2.10 -11.05
CA GLN A 101 5.97 -1.10 -11.08
C GLN A 101 6.28 -0.69 -12.53
N MET A 102 6.23 0.62 -12.78
CA MET A 102 6.61 1.24 -14.05
C MET A 102 7.57 2.39 -13.80
N SER A 103 8.66 2.42 -14.57
CA SER A 103 9.52 3.60 -14.67
C SER A 103 8.83 4.59 -15.61
N LEU A 104 8.46 5.76 -15.07
CA LEU A 104 7.90 6.87 -15.83
C LEU A 104 9.00 7.73 -16.45
#